data_AF-A0A3G5TBW1-F1
#
_entry.id   AF-A0A3G5TBW1-F1
#
_cell.length_a   1.000
_cell.length_b   1.000
_cell.length_c   1.000
_cell.angle_alpha   90.00
_cell.angle_beta   90.00
_cell.angle_gamma   90.00
#
_symmetry.space_group_name_H-M   'P 1'
#
loop_
_entity.id
_entity.type
_entity.pdbx_description
1 polymer ?
#
loop_
_entity_poly.entity_id
_entity_poly.type
_entity_poly.pdbx_seq_one_letter_code
_entity_poly.pdbx_strand_id
1 'polypeptide(L)'
;MSKRRLVITALFIEEQTVAEVGARYGVHRSWVYRLKARYETEGEAAFEPRSRRAHRSPAAISDTTVELIVRLRKQLTESGLDAGPDTIAWHLTHHHHLTVSVSTIARTLARQALAGPEPKKRPKASYIRFVAEQPNECWQSDLTHYPLADGTDVEIITWLDDHSRYALHVSAHATITADIVVDTFHKAAAQHGYPASTLTDIQSGWATFRAFWSTGGEDRCRPAPARQRCLTEWSAVRLLAC
;
A
#
# COMPACT_ATOMS: atom_id res chain seq x y z
N MET A 1 -35.68 -13.71 -18.07
CA MET A 1 -35.68 -14.94 -18.91
C MET A 1 -34.42 -14.95 -19.78
N SER A 2 -33.62 -16.02 -19.76
CA SER A 2 -32.41 -16.11 -20.58
C SER A 2 -32.76 -16.27 -22.06
N LYS A 3 -31.91 -15.76 -22.96
CA LYS A 3 -32.13 -15.84 -24.43
C LYS A 3 -32.29 -17.28 -24.93
N ARG A 4 -31.63 -18.24 -24.26
CA ARG A 4 -31.75 -19.69 -24.54
C ARG A 4 -33.14 -20.22 -24.21
N ARG A 5 -33.69 -19.79 -23.08
CA ARG A 5 -35.01 -20.23 -22.62
C ARG A 5 -36.10 -19.76 -23.59
N LEU A 6 -36.03 -18.52 -24.04
CA LEU A 6 -36.93 -17.98 -25.08
C LEU A 6 -36.85 -18.78 -26.39
N VAL A 7 -35.64 -19.08 -26.86
CA VAL A 7 -35.43 -19.83 -28.11
C VAL A 7 -35.92 -21.27 -28.01
N ILE A 8 -35.68 -21.96 -26.89
CA ILE A 8 -36.18 -23.33 -26.68
C ILE A 8 -37.71 -23.33 -26.57
N THR A 9 -38.30 -22.40 -25.81
CA THR A 9 -39.76 -22.27 -25.71
C THR A 9 -40.40 -22.02 -27.09
N ALA A 10 -39.84 -21.12 -27.89
CA ALA A 10 -40.36 -20.83 -29.22
C ALA A 10 -40.27 -22.05 -30.17
N LEU A 11 -39.24 -22.88 -30.04
CA LEU A 11 -39.07 -24.09 -30.87
C LEU A 11 -40.00 -25.25 -30.46
N PHE A 12 -40.16 -25.50 -29.16
CA PHE A 12 -40.81 -26.72 -28.65
C PHE A 12 -42.22 -26.52 -28.10
N ILE A 13 -42.61 -25.28 -27.76
CA ILE A 13 -43.97 -24.95 -27.30
C ILE A 13 -44.74 -24.20 -28.38
N GLU A 14 -44.10 -23.21 -29.01
CA GLU A 14 -44.74 -22.41 -30.08
C GLU A 14 -44.55 -23.04 -31.48
N GLU A 15 -43.88 -24.19 -31.58
CA GLU A 15 -43.61 -24.97 -32.81
C GLU A 15 -43.06 -24.16 -34.00
N GLN A 16 -42.36 -23.04 -33.72
CA GLN A 16 -41.77 -22.20 -34.76
C GLN A 16 -40.55 -22.85 -35.40
N THR A 17 -40.32 -22.52 -36.67
CA THR A 17 -39.15 -23.01 -37.40
C THR A 17 -37.87 -22.35 -36.90
N VAL A 18 -36.73 -23.04 -37.06
CA VAL A 18 -35.40 -22.50 -36.69
C VAL A 18 -35.09 -21.17 -37.40
N ALA A 19 -35.62 -20.97 -38.62
CA ALA A 19 -35.44 -19.74 -39.38
C ALA A 19 -36.20 -18.57 -38.75
N GLU A 20 -37.46 -18.77 -38.37
CA GLU A 20 -38.30 -17.77 -37.71
C GLU A 20 -37.74 -17.39 -36.33
N VAL A 21 -37.37 -18.39 -35.53
CA VAL A 21 -36.78 -18.19 -34.20
C VAL A 21 -35.45 -17.43 -34.31
N GLY A 22 -34.62 -17.76 -35.30
CA GLY A 22 -33.37 -17.05 -35.58
C GLY A 22 -33.58 -15.57 -35.91
N ALA A 23 -34.55 -15.27 -36.78
CA ALA A 23 -34.91 -13.91 -37.15
C ALA A 23 -35.52 -13.13 -35.97
N ARG A 24 -36.48 -13.73 -35.26
CA ARG A 24 -37.23 -13.11 -34.15
C ARG A 24 -36.34 -12.69 -32.99
N TYR A 25 -35.36 -13.52 -32.62
CA TYR A 25 -34.48 -13.25 -31.48
C TYR A 25 -33.08 -12.74 -31.87
N GLY A 26 -32.83 -12.49 -33.15
CA GLY A 26 -31.54 -12.01 -33.65
C GLY A 26 -30.39 -12.95 -33.27
N VAL A 27 -30.56 -14.25 -33.55
CA VAL A 27 -29.55 -15.28 -33.28
C VAL A 27 -29.27 -16.10 -34.54
N HIS A 28 -27.99 -16.46 -34.72
CA HIS A 28 -27.58 -17.20 -35.91
C HIS A 28 -28.18 -18.62 -35.92
N ARG A 29 -28.65 -19.08 -37.09
CA ARG A 29 -29.32 -20.39 -37.24
C ARG A 29 -28.48 -21.55 -36.71
N SER A 30 -27.16 -21.53 -36.92
CA SER A 30 -26.26 -22.58 -36.39
C SER A 30 -26.25 -22.66 -34.86
N TRP A 31 -26.42 -21.53 -34.16
CA TRP A 31 -26.53 -21.50 -32.71
C TRP A 31 -27.86 -22.10 -32.25
N VAL A 32 -28.95 -21.83 -32.97
CA VAL A 32 -30.28 -22.38 -32.70
C VAL A 32 -30.29 -23.89 -32.91
N TYR A 33 -29.75 -24.41 -34.01
CA TYR A 33 -29.62 -25.86 -34.24
C TYR A 33 -28.81 -26.55 -33.15
N ARG A 34 -27.67 -25.97 -32.75
CA ARG A 34 -26.84 -26.52 -31.66
C ARG A 34 -27.58 -26.50 -30.32
N LEU A 35 -28.38 -25.47 -30.05
CA LEU A 35 -29.19 -25.39 -28.83
C LEU A 35 -30.36 -26.38 -28.85
N LYS A 36 -31.00 -26.58 -30.01
CA LYS A 36 -32.06 -27.57 -30.22
C LYS A 36 -31.54 -28.99 -29.95
N ALA A 37 -30.46 -29.39 -30.63
CA ALA A 37 -29.85 -30.72 -30.43
C ALA A 37 -29.42 -30.96 -28.97
N ARG A 38 -28.94 -29.90 -28.31
CA ARG A 38 -28.60 -29.96 -26.88
C ARG A 38 -29.84 -30.18 -26.01
N TYR A 39 -30.93 -29.46 -26.26
CA TYR A 39 -32.17 -29.62 -25.49
C TYR A 39 -32.78 -31.01 -25.68
N GLU A 40 -32.73 -31.57 -26.90
CA GLU A 40 -33.17 -32.94 -27.18
C GLU A 40 -32.34 -34.00 -26.43
N THR A 41 -31.05 -33.72 -26.18
CA THR A 41 -30.15 -34.66 -25.49
C THR A 41 -30.13 -34.49 -23.96
N GLU A 42 -30.19 -33.25 -23.47
CA GLU A 42 -29.94 -32.88 -22.06
C GLU A 42 -31.18 -32.33 -21.33
N GLY A 43 -32.30 -32.13 -22.04
CA GLY A 43 -33.52 -31.56 -21.48
C GLY A 43 -33.29 -30.17 -20.86
N GLU A 44 -33.84 -29.95 -19.67
CA GLU A 44 -33.76 -28.65 -18.98
C GLU A 44 -32.33 -28.18 -18.66
N ALA A 45 -31.35 -29.09 -18.56
CA ALA A 45 -29.96 -28.70 -18.36
C ALA A 45 -29.39 -27.86 -19.53
N ALA A 46 -30.04 -27.88 -20.70
CA ALA A 46 -29.68 -27.03 -21.82
C ALA A 46 -29.92 -25.52 -21.57
N PHE A 47 -30.80 -25.17 -20.64
CA PHE A 47 -31.07 -23.78 -20.25
C PHE A 47 -29.83 -23.11 -19.64
N GLU A 48 -29.02 -23.88 -18.91
CA GLU A 48 -27.83 -23.36 -18.26
C GLU A 48 -26.61 -23.32 -19.21
N PRO A 49 -25.84 -22.21 -19.23
CA PRO A 49 -24.57 -22.15 -19.93
C PRO A 49 -23.58 -23.19 -19.38
N ARG A 50 -22.94 -23.95 -20.27
CA ARG A 50 -21.75 -24.71 -19.90
C ARG A 50 -20.62 -23.76 -19.53
N SER A 51 -19.78 -24.20 -18.61
CA SER A 51 -18.50 -23.55 -18.33
C SER A 51 -17.73 -23.34 -19.64
N ARG A 52 -17.27 -22.10 -19.86
CA ARG A 52 -16.37 -21.77 -20.98
C ARG A 52 -14.91 -22.04 -20.65
N ARG A 53 -14.62 -22.52 -19.44
CA ARG A 53 -13.25 -22.80 -19.01
C ARG A 53 -12.69 -23.92 -19.88
N ALA A 54 -11.48 -23.71 -20.39
CA ALA A 54 -10.76 -24.76 -21.10
C ALA A 54 -10.67 -26.01 -20.22
N HIS A 55 -11.04 -27.17 -20.77
CA HIS A 55 -11.00 -28.45 -20.06
C HIS A 55 -9.57 -28.89 -19.71
N ARG A 56 -8.55 -28.35 -20.40
CA ARG A 56 -7.13 -28.58 -20.13
C ARG A 56 -6.36 -27.26 -20.21
N SER A 57 -5.42 -27.10 -19.28
CA SER A 57 -4.43 -26.02 -19.27
C SER A 57 -3.04 -26.65 -19.23
N PRO A 58 -2.40 -26.90 -20.39
CA PRO A 58 -1.09 -27.58 -20.46
C PRO A 58 0.02 -26.88 -19.67
N ALA A 59 -0.11 -25.57 -19.44
CA ALA A 59 0.84 -24.77 -18.67
C ALA A 59 0.54 -24.74 -17.16
N ALA A 60 -0.38 -25.57 -16.66
CA ALA A 60 -0.65 -25.68 -15.23
C ALA A 60 0.48 -26.46 -14.54
N ILE A 61 1.01 -25.91 -13.45
CA ILE A 61 1.92 -26.64 -12.56
C ILE A 61 1.20 -27.85 -11.96
N SER A 62 1.95 -28.92 -11.68
CA SER A 62 1.39 -30.13 -11.08
C SER A 62 0.81 -29.87 -9.69
N ASP A 63 -0.17 -30.68 -9.28
CA ASP A 63 -0.77 -30.60 -7.95
C ASP A 63 0.29 -30.81 -6.84
N THR A 64 1.27 -31.68 -7.09
CA THR A 64 2.43 -31.88 -6.20
C THR A 64 3.24 -30.60 -6.00
N THR A 65 3.41 -29.79 -7.04
CA THR A 65 4.12 -28.50 -6.95
C THR A 65 3.28 -27.48 -6.18
N VAL A 66 1.95 -27.48 -6.36
CA VAL A 66 1.03 -26.61 -5.62
C VAL A 66 1.09 -26.92 -4.12
N GLU A 67 1.02 -28.20 -3.74
CA GLU A 67 1.13 -28.64 -2.34
C GLU A 67 2.45 -28.23 -1.71
N LEU A 68 3.56 -28.35 -2.46
CA LEU A 68 4.87 -27.93 -1.99
C LEU A 68 4.94 -26.42 -1.74
N ILE A 69 4.40 -25.59 -2.65
CA ILE A 69 4.30 -24.13 -2.48
C ILE A 69 3.52 -23.78 -1.20
N VAL A 70 2.39 -24.44 -0.97
CA VAL A 70 1.54 -24.24 0.22
C VAL A 70 2.30 -24.62 1.49
N ARG A 71 3.01 -25.75 1.47
CA ARG A 71 3.82 -26.23 2.61
C ARG A 71 4.93 -25.26 2.97
N LEU A 72 5.70 -24.79 1.98
CA LEU A 72 6.78 -23.82 2.18
C LEU A 72 6.25 -22.51 2.76
N ARG A 73 5.14 -21.98 2.21
CA ARG A 73 4.48 -20.79 2.75
C ARG A 73 4.15 -20.94 4.24
N LYS A 74 3.58 -22.08 4.63
CA LYS A 74 3.22 -22.37 6.02
C LYS A 74 4.45 -22.46 6.92
N GLN A 75 5.45 -23.24 6.55
CA GLN A 75 6.68 -23.43 7.33
C GLN A 75 7.45 -22.12 7.56
N LEU A 76 7.60 -21.31 6.52
CA LEU A 76 8.27 -20.01 6.61
C LEU A 76 7.51 -19.05 7.51
N THR A 77 6.17 -19.01 7.38
CA THR A 77 5.31 -18.16 8.22
C THR A 77 5.37 -18.59 9.70
N GLU A 78 5.31 -19.89 9.98
CA GLU A 78 5.41 -20.44 11.35
C GLU A 78 6.78 -20.17 11.98
N SER A 79 7.83 -20.08 11.16
CA SER A 79 9.20 -19.74 11.59
C SER A 79 9.44 -18.23 11.72
N GLY A 80 8.44 -17.39 11.43
CA GLY A 80 8.56 -15.92 11.45
C GLY A 80 9.45 -15.35 10.34
N LEU A 81 9.72 -16.11 9.28
CA LEU A 81 10.52 -15.69 8.13
C LEU A 81 9.66 -15.04 7.04
N ASP A 82 10.29 -14.33 6.11
CA ASP A 82 9.60 -13.92 4.90
C ASP A 82 9.10 -15.16 4.14
N ALA A 83 7.83 -15.13 3.75
CA ALA A 83 7.18 -16.21 3.04
C ALA A 83 6.65 -15.75 1.68
N GLY A 84 7.21 -14.66 1.14
CA GLY A 84 6.84 -14.08 -0.14
C GLY A 84 7.09 -15.02 -1.34
N PRO A 85 6.49 -14.72 -2.51
CA PRO A 85 6.67 -15.51 -3.72
C PRO A 85 8.14 -15.67 -4.14
N ASP A 86 8.98 -14.64 -3.98
CA ASP A 86 10.41 -14.69 -4.29
C ASP A 86 11.17 -15.63 -3.36
N THR A 87 10.92 -15.54 -2.06
CA THR A 87 11.52 -16.43 -1.07
C THR A 87 11.12 -17.88 -1.32
N ILE A 88 9.84 -18.14 -1.61
CA ILE A 88 9.38 -19.48 -1.97
C ILE A 88 10.04 -19.96 -3.27
N ALA A 89 10.21 -19.10 -4.29
CA ALA A 89 10.91 -19.46 -5.52
C ALA A 89 12.37 -19.86 -5.26
N TRP A 90 13.04 -19.13 -4.35
CA TRP A 90 14.38 -19.47 -3.89
C TRP A 90 14.41 -20.86 -3.24
N HIS A 91 13.50 -21.16 -2.31
CA HIS A 91 13.43 -22.48 -1.67
C HIS A 91 13.14 -23.61 -2.65
N LEU A 92 12.21 -23.42 -3.58
CA LEU A 92 11.89 -24.40 -4.63
C LEU A 92 13.12 -24.71 -5.48
N THR A 93 13.89 -23.70 -5.85
CA THR A 93 15.07 -23.86 -6.70
C THR A 93 16.22 -24.54 -5.96
N HIS A 94 16.53 -24.10 -4.74
CA HIS A 94 17.74 -24.54 -4.01
C HIS A 94 17.55 -25.84 -3.23
N HIS A 95 16.34 -26.14 -2.75
CA HIS A 95 16.08 -27.34 -1.92
C HIS A 95 15.28 -28.42 -2.63
N HIS A 96 14.57 -28.08 -3.72
CA HIS A 96 13.69 -29.01 -4.42
C HIS A 96 14.02 -29.15 -5.90
N HIS A 97 15.01 -28.41 -6.43
CA HIS A 97 15.39 -28.40 -7.84
C HIS A 97 14.20 -28.14 -8.80
N LEU A 98 13.24 -27.33 -8.35
CA LEU A 98 12.04 -26.98 -9.10
C LEU A 98 12.04 -25.49 -9.43
N THR A 99 11.93 -25.18 -10.72
CA THR A 99 11.83 -23.80 -11.20
C THR A 99 10.38 -23.46 -11.49
N VAL A 100 9.82 -22.54 -10.71
CA VAL A 100 8.47 -21.99 -10.91
C VAL A 100 8.59 -20.47 -10.92
N SER A 101 7.91 -19.81 -11.87
CA SER A 101 7.93 -18.35 -11.91
C SER A 101 7.29 -17.76 -10.65
N VAL A 102 7.85 -16.65 -10.16
CA VAL A 102 7.35 -15.88 -9.02
C VAL A 102 5.87 -15.53 -9.19
N SER A 103 5.48 -15.12 -10.40
CA SER A 103 4.08 -14.83 -10.77
C SER A 103 3.15 -16.04 -10.68
N THR A 104 3.64 -17.25 -10.93
CA THR A 104 2.86 -18.50 -10.82
C THR A 104 2.71 -18.93 -9.37
N ILE A 105 3.75 -18.73 -8.56
CA ILE A 105 3.69 -18.91 -7.10
C ILE A 105 2.66 -17.94 -6.50
N ALA A 106 2.76 -16.64 -6.82
CA ALA A 106 1.82 -15.62 -6.34
C ALA A 106 0.35 -15.96 -6.69
N ARG A 107 0.08 -16.32 -7.96
CA ARG A 107 -1.27 -16.76 -8.39
C ARG A 107 -1.73 -18.03 -7.69
N THR A 108 -0.81 -18.93 -7.37
CA THR A 108 -1.13 -20.18 -6.65
C THR A 108 -1.49 -19.89 -5.20
N LEU A 109 -0.71 -19.05 -4.50
CA LEU A 109 -1.04 -18.58 -3.16
C LEU A 109 -2.37 -17.84 -3.11
N ALA A 110 -2.65 -16.96 -4.09
CA ALA A 110 -3.93 -16.26 -4.20
C ALA A 110 -5.11 -17.23 -4.39
N ARG A 111 -4.97 -18.23 -5.27
CA ARG A 111 -6.01 -19.26 -5.48
C ARG A 111 -6.26 -20.11 -4.22
N GLN A 112 -5.23 -20.34 -3.42
CA GLN A 112 -5.31 -21.07 -2.16
C GLN A 112 -5.72 -20.18 -0.97
N ALA A 113 -6.05 -18.91 -1.20
CA ALA A 113 -6.36 -17.91 -0.16
C ALA A 113 -5.24 -17.73 0.90
N LEU A 114 -3.98 -17.96 0.51
CA LEU A 114 -2.79 -17.81 1.35
C LEU A 114 -1.97 -16.55 1.05
N ALA A 115 -2.42 -15.74 0.09
CA ALA A 115 -1.89 -14.40 -0.12
C ALA A 115 -2.32 -13.53 1.07
N GLY A 116 -1.35 -13.01 1.83
CA GLY A 116 -1.63 -11.99 2.83
C GLY A 116 -2.31 -10.78 2.18
N PRO A 117 -3.26 -10.11 2.85
CA PRO A 117 -3.82 -8.88 2.32
C PRO A 117 -2.69 -7.88 2.10
N GLU A 118 -2.57 -7.38 0.87
CA GLU A 118 -1.64 -6.31 0.58
C GLU A 118 -1.99 -5.10 1.47
N PRO A 119 -1.03 -4.55 2.23
CA PRO A 119 -1.29 -3.41 3.08
C PRO A 119 -1.73 -2.24 2.20
N LYS A 120 -3.04 -1.97 2.18
CA LYS A 120 -3.58 -0.84 1.45
C LYS A 120 -2.98 0.43 2.04
N LYS A 121 -2.43 1.28 1.17
CA LYS A 121 -1.99 2.63 1.56
C LYS A 121 -3.12 3.30 2.35
N ARG A 122 -2.77 3.85 3.51
CA ARG A 122 -3.73 4.49 4.42
C ARG A 122 -4.60 5.49 3.62
N PRO A 123 -5.94 5.45 3.75
CA PRO A 123 -6.80 6.32 2.98
C PRO A 123 -6.44 7.79 3.17
N LYS A 124 -6.31 8.56 2.08
CA LYS A 124 -6.03 10.01 2.13
C LYS A 124 -7.05 10.77 2.99
N ALA A 125 -8.30 10.31 3.02
CA ALA A 125 -9.37 10.86 3.85
C ALA A 125 -9.09 10.80 5.37
N SER A 126 -8.13 9.99 5.80
CA SER A 126 -7.72 9.90 7.21
C SER A 126 -6.57 10.84 7.59
N TYR A 127 -6.10 11.67 6.65
CA TYR A 127 -5.11 12.70 6.93
C TYR A 127 -5.80 13.87 7.63
N ILE A 128 -5.31 14.19 8.83
CA ILE A 128 -5.67 15.43 9.51
C ILE A 128 -4.57 16.45 9.22
N ARG A 129 -4.95 17.72 9.07
CA ARG A 129 -3.95 18.78 9.02
C ARG A 129 -3.35 18.93 10.42
N PHE A 130 -2.06 18.68 10.52
CA PHE A 130 -1.28 19.01 11.71
C PHE A 130 -0.78 20.45 11.53
N VAL A 131 -1.28 21.35 12.37
CA VAL A 131 -0.90 22.76 12.42
C VAL A 131 -0.85 23.13 13.89
N ALA A 132 0.22 23.74 14.34
CA ALA A 132 0.32 24.32 15.67
C ALA A 132 -0.75 25.40 15.88
N GLU A 133 -1.18 25.60 17.13
CA GLU A 133 -2.26 26.55 17.45
C GLU A 133 -1.75 28.00 17.45
N GLN A 134 -0.46 28.21 17.77
CA GLN A 134 0.14 29.54 17.86
C GLN A 134 1.46 29.65 17.07
N PRO A 135 1.81 30.85 16.57
CA PRO A 135 3.16 31.12 16.07
C PRO A 135 4.20 30.79 17.14
N ASN A 136 5.35 30.27 16.71
CA ASN A 136 6.47 29.90 17.56
C ASN A 136 6.19 28.75 18.56
N GLU A 137 5.06 28.05 18.42
CA GLU A 137 4.76 26.85 19.23
C GLU A 137 5.51 25.61 18.70
N CYS A 138 5.56 25.43 17.39
CA CYS A 138 6.26 24.32 16.75
C CYS A 138 7.00 24.79 15.49
N TRP A 139 8.31 24.57 15.46
CA TRP A 139 9.09 24.72 14.23
C TRP A 139 9.33 23.37 13.58
N GLN A 140 9.14 23.31 12.28
CA GLN A 140 9.50 22.17 11.44
C GLN A 140 10.85 22.40 10.78
N SER A 141 11.67 21.36 10.69
CA SER A 141 12.86 21.37 9.84
C SER A 141 12.83 20.21 8.87
N ASP A 142 13.18 20.51 7.62
CA ASP A 142 13.31 19.55 6.53
C ASP A 142 14.62 19.77 5.78
N LEU A 143 15.16 18.69 5.21
CA LEU A 143 16.35 18.69 4.35
C LEU A 143 15.96 18.28 2.92
N THR A 144 16.08 19.23 1.99
CA THR A 144 15.78 18.98 0.58
C THR A 144 17.07 18.84 -0.22
N HIS A 145 17.25 17.70 -0.89
CA HIS A 145 18.30 17.54 -1.90
C HIS A 145 17.89 18.26 -3.18
N TYR A 146 18.80 19.03 -3.76
CA TYR A 146 18.53 19.82 -4.95
C TYR A 146 19.73 19.84 -5.90
N PRO A 147 19.59 19.40 -7.17
CA PRO A 147 20.64 19.51 -8.16
C PRO A 147 20.68 20.93 -8.77
N LEU A 148 21.85 21.54 -8.80
CA LEU A 148 22.09 22.82 -9.47
C LEU A 148 22.16 22.66 -11.00
N ALA A 149 22.08 23.77 -11.72
CA ALA A 149 22.09 23.78 -13.19
C ALA A 149 23.36 23.18 -13.81
N ASP A 150 24.48 23.18 -13.08
CA ASP A 150 25.76 22.58 -13.48
C ASP A 150 25.87 21.08 -13.10
N GLY A 151 24.83 20.52 -12.49
CA GLY A 151 24.79 19.13 -12.03
C GLY A 151 25.39 18.91 -10.64
N THR A 152 25.84 19.95 -9.94
CA THR A 152 26.28 19.85 -8.54
C THR A 152 25.09 19.62 -7.62
N ASP A 153 25.13 18.57 -6.80
CA ASP A 153 24.11 18.34 -5.77
C ASP A 153 24.37 19.21 -4.54
N VAL A 154 23.31 19.82 -4.01
CA VAL A 154 23.32 20.54 -2.73
C VAL A 154 22.17 20.08 -1.84
N GLU A 155 22.30 20.34 -0.55
CA GLU A 155 21.29 20.10 0.45
C GLU A 155 20.82 21.43 1.04
N ILE A 156 19.50 21.61 1.11
CA ILE A 156 18.86 22.83 1.61
C ILE A 156 18.22 22.51 2.95
N ILE A 157 18.65 23.21 4.01
CA ILE A 157 17.97 23.20 5.30
C ILE A 157 16.97 24.34 5.37
N THR A 158 15.76 24.02 5.82
CA THR A 158 14.70 24.99 6.08
C THR A 158 14.21 24.86 7.51
N TRP A 159 14.13 25.98 8.24
CA TRP A 159 13.35 26.11 9.47
C TRP A 159 12.06 26.85 9.17
N LEU A 160 10.92 26.24 9.49
CA LEU A 160 9.59 26.76 9.17
C LEU A 160 8.71 26.76 10.42
N ASP A 161 8.03 27.87 10.66
CA ASP A 161 7.00 27.92 11.69
C ASP A 161 5.73 27.18 11.21
N ASP A 162 5.30 26.15 11.95
CA ASP A 162 4.21 25.27 11.51
C ASP A 162 2.84 25.99 11.49
N HIS A 163 2.63 26.99 12.35
CA HIS A 163 1.39 27.75 12.40
C HIS A 163 1.27 28.74 11.23
N SER A 164 2.22 29.67 11.14
CA SER A 164 2.21 30.76 10.17
C SER A 164 2.69 30.36 8.77
N ARG A 165 3.36 29.20 8.66
CA ARG A 165 4.09 28.76 7.45
C ARG A 165 5.20 29.73 7.03
N TYR A 166 5.67 30.55 7.96
CA TYR A 166 6.78 31.46 7.74
C TYR A 166 8.11 30.69 7.72
N ALA A 167 8.91 30.90 6.68
CA ALA A 167 10.26 30.36 6.59
C ALA A 167 11.20 31.22 7.45
N LEU A 168 11.56 30.70 8.61
CA LEU A 168 12.41 31.37 9.60
C LEU A 168 13.87 31.40 9.16
N HIS A 169 14.30 30.34 8.47
CA HIS A 169 15.66 30.25 7.91
C HIS A 169 15.67 29.30 6.72
N VAL A 170 16.40 29.65 5.67
CA VAL A 170 16.65 28.80 4.50
C VAL A 170 18.11 28.98 4.07
N SER A 171 18.86 27.89 3.92
CA SER A 171 20.23 27.95 3.41
C SER A 171 20.63 26.66 2.69
N ALA A 172 21.42 26.78 1.63
CA ALA A 172 21.98 25.66 0.87
C ALA A 172 23.43 25.37 1.28
N HIS A 173 23.77 24.09 1.34
CA HIS A 173 25.09 23.57 1.71
C HIS A 173 25.47 22.42 0.78
N ALA A 174 26.77 22.19 0.57
CA ALA A 174 27.22 21.01 -0.20
C ALA A 174 26.84 19.70 0.50
N THR A 175 26.92 19.68 1.84
CA THR A 175 26.47 18.59 2.70
C THR A 175 26.12 19.18 4.06
N ILE A 176 24.98 18.80 4.62
CA ILE A 176 24.51 19.26 5.92
C ILE A 176 25.04 18.33 7.00
N THR A 177 25.74 18.93 7.96
CA THR A 177 26.21 18.27 9.17
C THR A 177 25.34 18.64 10.36
N ALA A 178 25.44 17.89 11.46
CA ALA A 178 24.74 18.22 12.70
C ALA A 178 25.06 19.64 13.21
N ASP A 179 26.33 20.08 13.09
CA ASP A 179 26.75 21.42 13.50
C ASP A 179 26.02 22.50 12.69
N ILE A 180 25.83 22.29 11.38
CA ILE A 180 25.07 23.21 10.52
C ILE A 180 23.60 23.27 10.99
N VAL A 181 23.00 22.14 11.36
CA VAL A 181 21.62 22.11 11.88
C VAL A 181 21.52 22.92 13.18
N VAL A 182 22.43 22.71 14.13
CA VAL A 182 22.46 23.42 15.42
C VAL A 182 22.71 24.92 15.23
N ASP A 183 23.67 25.29 14.38
CA ASP A 183 24.01 26.69 14.09
C ASP A 183 22.83 27.43 13.45
N THR A 184 22.18 26.81 12.46
CA THR A 184 21.03 27.43 11.78
C THR A 184 19.82 27.53 12.70
N PHE A 185 19.61 26.57 13.60
CA PHE A 185 18.61 26.66 14.65
C PHE A 185 18.85 27.85 15.57
N HIS A 186 20.07 27.99 16.11
CA HIS A 186 20.40 29.11 17.01
C HIS A 186 20.33 30.46 16.29
N LYS A 187 20.74 30.53 15.01
CA LYS A 187 20.59 31.74 14.19
C LYS A 187 19.12 32.14 14.03
N ALA A 188 18.23 31.18 13.75
CA ALA A 188 16.80 31.44 13.66
C ALA A 188 16.21 31.85 15.02
N ALA A 189 16.58 31.15 16.10
CA ALA A 189 16.14 31.43 17.46
C ALA A 189 16.59 32.80 17.96
N ALA A 190 17.78 33.26 17.60
CA ALA A 190 18.26 34.59 17.94
C ALA A 190 17.42 35.71 17.32
N GLN A 191 16.76 35.45 16.18
CA GLN A 191 15.91 36.43 15.48
C GLN A 191 14.44 36.34 15.87
N HIS A 192 13.94 35.14 16.14
CA HIS A 192 12.50 34.86 16.29
C HIS A 192 12.10 34.37 17.69
N GLY A 193 13.07 34.20 18.59
CA GLY A 193 12.88 33.53 19.87
C GLY A 193 12.94 32.00 19.72
N TYR A 194 13.12 31.29 20.82
CA TYR A 194 13.09 29.83 20.81
C TYR A 194 11.65 29.32 20.69
N PRO A 195 11.39 28.28 19.88
CA PRO A 195 10.06 27.68 19.81
C PRO A 195 9.74 26.87 21.05
N ALA A 196 8.46 26.61 21.33
CA ALA A 196 8.09 25.68 22.40
C ALA A 196 8.49 24.22 22.07
N SER A 197 8.50 23.86 20.79
CA SER A 197 8.88 22.54 20.30
C SER A 197 9.44 22.56 18.87
N THR A 198 10.13 21.49 18.50
CA THR A 198 10.56 21.24 17.13
C THR A 198 10.07 19.88 16.63
N LEU A 199 9.76 19.80 15.34
CA LEU A 199 9.41 18.57 14.62
C LEU A 199 10.35 18.41 13.44
N THR A 200 11.21 17.40 13.50
CA THR A 200 12.18 17.12 12.45
C THR A 200 12.11 15.65 12.09
N ASP A 201 12.11 15.36 10.80
CA ASP A 201 12.19 14.00 10.25
C ASP A 201 13.54 13.75 9.58
N ILE A 202 14.56 14.52 9.96
CA ILE A 202 15.97 14.36 9.56
C ILE A 202 16.42 12.97 10.00
N GLN A 203 16.21 11.97 9.14
CA GLN A 203 16.68 10.62 9.33
C GLN A 203 18.19 10.60 9.12
N SER A 204 18.93 10.84 10.20
CA SER A 204 20.33 10.47 10.28
C SER A 204 20.56 9.73 11.59
N GLY A 205 21.36 8.68 11.57
CA GLY A 205 21.65 7.83 12.74
C GLY A 205 22.39 8.52 13.91
N TRP A 206 22.33 9.86 14.02
CA TRP A 206 23.12 10.66 14.97
C TRP A 206 22.36 11.81 15.65
N ALA A 207 21.14 12.18 15.26
CA ALA A 207 20.48 13.35 15.85
C ALA A 207 18.96 13.19 16.00
N THR A 208 18.51 12.61 17.10
CA THR A 208 17.15 12.84 17.61
C THR A 208 17.23 13.98 18.63
N PHE A 209 17.07 15.23 18.17
CA PHE A 209 17.00 16.39 19.05
C PHE A 209 15.54 16.73 19.34
N ARG A 210 15.08 16.48 20.57
CA ARG A 210 13.76 16.92 21.04
C ARG A 210 13.98 17.83 22.23
N ALA A 211 14.06 19.13 21.99
CA ALA A 211 14.14 20.13 23.05
C ALA A 211 12.72 20.57 23.41
N PHE A 212 12.32 20.35 24.67
CA PHE A 212 11.10 20.90 25.24
C PHE A 212 11.53 22.08 26.11
N TRP A 213 11.22 23.30 25.69
CA TRP A 213 11.57 24.49 26.44
C TRP A 213 10.39 24.86 27.34
N SER A 214 10.51 24.63 28.65
CA SER A 214 9.62 25.31 29.60
C SER A 214 10.22 26.67 29.92
N THR A 215 9.63 27.75 29.40
CA THR A 215 9.85 29.08 29.98
C THR A 215 9.35 29.05 31.43
N GLY A 216 10.29 29.05 32.37
CA GLY A 216 9.99 29.14 33.79
C GLY A 216 9.33 30.48 34.11
N GLY A 217 8.01 30.46 34.27
CA GLY A 217 7.27 31.37 35.11
C GLY A 217 6.71 30.56 36.28
N GLU A 218 7.13 30.90 37.49
CA GLU A 218 6.68 30.29 38.73
C GLU A 218 5.17 30.55 38.92
N ASP A 219 4.33 29.54 38.66
CA ASP A 219 3.18 29.12 39.49
C ASP A 219 2.18 28.24 38.72
N ARG A 220 1.99 27.01 39.24
CA ARG A 220 0.82 26.11 39.13
C ARG A 220 -0.01 26.11 37.82
N CYS A 221 0.10 25.02 37.05
CA CYS A 221 -1.09 24.35 36.52
C CYS A 221 -0.84 22.87 36.18
N ARG A 222 -1.82 22.02 36.51
CA ARG A 222 -1.81 20.54 36.45
C ARG A 222 -1.76 20.00 35.00
N PRO A 223 -1.35 18.75 34.78
CA PRO A 223 -1.37 18.14 33.46
C PRO A 223 -2.80 17.97 32.94
N ALA A 224 -3.04 18.41 31.70
CA ALA A 224 -4.23 18.03 30.93
C ALA A 224 -4.12 16.54 30.53
N PRO A 225 -5.22 15.77 30.52
CA PRO A 225 -5.17 14.34 30.25
C PRO A 225 -4.80 14.09 28.78
N ALA A 226 -3.64 13.45 28.60
CA ALA A 226 -3.15 12.97 27.32
C ALA A 226 -4.16 11.98 26.70
N ARG A 227 -4.69 12.30 25.52
CA ARG A 227 -5.17 11.28 24.59
C ARG A 227 -3.97 10.61 23.94
N GLN A 228 -3.57 9.52 24.58
CA GLN A 228 -2.55 8.57 24.20
C GLN A 228 -2.63 8.16 22.73
N ARG A 229 -1.55 8.43 21.97
CA ARG A 229 -1.13 7.62 20.82
C ARG A 229 0.34 7.91 20.48
N CYS A 230 1.16 6.90 20.75
CA CYS A 230 2.57 6.73 20.36
C CYS A 230 3.52 7.88 20.71
N LEU A 231 3.84 8.01 22.00
CA LEU A 231 5.07 8.64 22.46
C LEU A 231 5.96 7.55 23.03
N THR A 232 7.07 7.27 22.35
CA THR A 232 8.18 6.52 22.95
C THR A 232 8.85 7.44 23.97
N GLU A 233 8.75 7.09 25.26
CA GLU A 233 9.46 7.72 26.37
C GLU A 233 10.97 7.52 26.21
N TRP A 234 11.77 8.60 26.26
CA TRP A 234 13.21 8.52 26.54
C TRP A 234 13.67 9.78 27.29
N SER A 235 14.48 9.60 28.33
CA SER A 235 14.82 10.58 29.35
C SER A 235 16.04 11.46 29.01
N ALA A 236 15.96 12.72 29.45
CA ALA A 236 16.98 13.60 30.02
C ALA A 236 18.32 13.86 29.29
N VAL A 237 18.54 15.13 28.92
CA VAL A 237 19.82 15.82 29.14
C VAL A 237 19.51 17.18 29.78
N ARG A 238 19.93 17.36 31.04
CA ARG A 238 20.12 18.68 31.67
C ARG A 238 21.46 19.20 31.16
N LEU A 239 21.47 20.36 30.49
CA LEU A 239 22.68 21.15 30.35
C LEU A 239 22.42 22.55 30.90
N LEU A 240 23.32 22.92 31.81
CA LEU A 240 23.31 24.12 32.62
C LEU A 240 23.49 25.35 31.73
N ALA A 241 22.66 26.37 31.99
CA ALA A 241 22.89 27.71 31.52
C ALA A 241 24.17 28.28 32.15
N CYS A 242 24.98 28.93 31.32
CA CYS A 242 25.75 30.11 31.69
C CYS A 242 25.34 31.22 30.72
#